data_AF-U3B3B1-F1
#
_entry.id   AF-U3B3B1-F1
#
_cell.length_a   1.000
_cell.length_b   1.000
_cell.length_c   1.000
_cell.angle_alpha   90.00
_cell.angle_beta   90.00
_cell.angle_gamma   90.00
#
_symmetry.space_group_name_H-M   'P 1'
#
loop_
_entity.id
_entity.type
_entity.pdbx_description
1 polymer ?
#
loop_
_entity_poly.entity_id
_entity_poly.type
_entity_poly.pdbx_seq_one_letter_code
_entity_poly.pdbx_strand_id
1 'polypeptide(L)' 'MAVVDVIEHTDFFMPHSDLFPLHRFPNLKVMTPLVNKEEMTFTLFSYFHTKNSNAPLLSWLERQVRLVIEQERIE' A
#
# COMPACT_ATOMS: atom_id res chain seq x y z
N MET A 1 -3.90 6.99 -14.48
CA MET A 1 -4.34 5.72 -13.84
C MET A 1 -5.85 5.85 -13.81
N ALA A 2 -6.62 5.04 -14.52
CA ALA A 2 -8.04 5.36 -14.75
C ALA A 2 -8.83 5.71 -13.47
N VAL A 3 -8.53 5.05 -12.34
CA VAL A 3 -9.17 5.38 -11.05
C VAL A 3 -8.71 6.71 -10.48
N VAL A 4 -7.40 7.03 -10.54
CA VAL A 4 -6.86 8.31 -10.06
C VAL A 4 -7.43 9.47 -10.86
N ASP A 5 -7.51 9.30 -12.18
CA ASP A 5 -8.05 10.32 -13.08
C ASP A 5 -9.55 10.55 -12.79
N VAL A 6 -10.31 9.52 -12.40
CA VAL A 6 -11.72 9.66 -12.00
C VAL A 6 -11.86 10.40 -10.67
N ILE A 7 -11.08 10.04 -9.63
CA ILE A 7 -11.19 10.68 -8.31
C ILE A 7 -10.69 12.13 -8.31
N GLU A 8 -9.81 12.52 -9.24
CA GLU A 8 -9.40 13.93 -9.39
C GLU A 8 -10.52 14.82 -9.95
N HIS A 9 -11.51 14.26 -10.65
CA HIS A 9 -12.54 15.01 -11.36
C HIS A 9 -13.96 14.75 -10.83
N THR A 10 -14.10 14.00 -9.74
CA THR A 10 -15.40 13.60 -9.16
C THR A 10 -15.31 13.56 -7.64
N ASP A 11 -16.46 13.45 -6.96
CA ASP A 11 -16.53 13.32 -5.50
C ASP A 11 -16.28 11.89 -5.00
N PHE A 12 -15.55 11.07 -5.78
CA PHE A 12 -15.26 9.69 -5.41
C PHE A 12 -14.01 9.58 -4.54
N PHE A 13 -14.00 8.54 -3.70
CA PHE A 13 -12.86 8.17 -2.87
C PHE A 13 -12.29 6.83 -3.34
N MET A 14 -10.98 6.67 -3.15
CA MET A 14 -10.26 5.42 -3.43
C MET A 14 -9.53 4.98 -2.15
N PRO A 15 -9.64 3.70 -1.75
CA PRO A 15 -8.75 3.16 -0.74
C PRO A 15 -7.33 3.09 -1.32
N HIS A 16 -6.36 3.60 -0.57
CA HIS A 16 -4.97 3.59 -0.96
C HIS A 16 -4.10 3.07 0.19
N SER A 17 -2.91 2.56 -0.12
CA SER A 17 -1.91 2.25 0.89
C SER A 17 -1.20 3.53 1.34
N ASP A 18 -0.46 3.44 2.43
CA ASP A 18 0.49 4.47 2.88
C ASP A 18 1.66 4.68 1.89
N LEU A 19 1.79 3.82 0.86
CA LEU A 19 2.76 3.93 -0.24
C LEU A 19 2.23 4.68 -1.49
N PHE A 20 1.02 5.26 -1.42
CA PHE A 20 0.47 5.97 -2.58
C PHE A 20 1.26 7.27 -2.84
N PRO A 21 1.76 7.51 -4.07
CA PRO A 21 2.70 8.59 -4.34
C PRO A 21 1.98 9.94 -4.49
N LEU A 22 1.46 10.48 -3.40
CA LEU A 22 0.66 11.71 -3.35
C LEU A 22 1.37 12.93 -3.92
N HIS A 23 2.71 12.97 -3.81
CA HIS A 23 3.52 14.04 -4.38
C HIS A 23 3.34 14.19 -5.90
N ARG A 24 2.85 13.14 -6.59
CA ARG A 24 2.56 13.15 -8.03
C ARG A 24 1.15 13.66 -8.36
N PHE A 25 0.28 13.79 -7.36
CA PHE A 25 -1.14 14.11 -7.51
C PHE A 25 -1.50 15.25 -6.54
N PRO A 26 -1.03 16.49 -6.79
CA PRO A 26 -1.15 17.60 -5.84
C PRO A 26 -2.59 18.06 -5.58
N ASN A 27 -3.53 17.66 -6.42
CA ASN A 27 -4.96 17.97 -6.27
C ASN A 27 -5.69 16.97 -5.37
N LEU A 28 -5.05 15.85 -5.01
CA LEU A 28 -5.61 14.83 -4.14
C LEU A 28 -5.24 15.06 -2.68
N LYS A 29 -6.15 14.67 -1.79
CA LYS A 29 -5.96 14.75 -0.34
C LYS A 29 -6.22 13.39 0.31
N VAL A 30 -5.30 13.00 1.20
CA VAL A 30 -5.47 11.80 2.03
C VAL A 30 -6.52 12.03 3.11
N MET A 31 -7.32 11.01 3.35
CA MET A 31 -8.21 10.94 4.50
C MET A 31 -7.78 9.78 5.40
N THR A 32 -7.70 10.04 6.70
CA THR A 32 -7.47 8.98 7.69
C THR A 32 -8.81 8.30 8.00
N PRO A 33 -9.01 7.02 7.63
CA PRO A 33 -10.25 6.32 7.90
C PRO A 33 -10.35 6.01 9.40
N LEU A 34 -11.42 6.48 10.04
CA LEU A 34 -11.74 6.17 11.43
C LEU A 34 -12.89 5.18 11.50
N VAL A 35 -12.66 4.01 12.10
CA VAL A 35 -13.69 3.01 12.41
C VAL A 35 -13.77 2.90 13.92
N ASN A 36 -14.95 3.12 14.50
CA ASN A 36 -15.13 3.18 15.96
C ASN A 36 -14.20 4.17 16.68
N LYS A 37 -13.85 5.29 16.03
CA LYS A 37 -12.91 6.33 16.50
C LYS A 37 -11.44 5.89 16.53
N GLU A 38 -11.11 4.76 15.92
CA GLU A 38 -9.73 4.28 15.78
C GLU A 38 -9.29 4.30 14.32
N GLU A 39 -8.02 4.60 14.09
CA GLU A 39 -7.44 4.54 12.75
C GLU A 39 -7.46 3.11 12.23
N MET A 40 -8.04 2.92 11.05
CA MET A 40 -8.09 1.61 10.41
C MET A 40 -6.78 1.37 9.65
N THR A 41 -6.03 0.34 10.07
CA THR A 41 -4.84 -0.15 9.36
C THR A 41 -5.02 -1.61 8.97
N PHE A 42 -4.34 -2.01 7.90
CA PHE A 42 -4.35 -3.39 7.41
C PHE A 42 -2.93 -3.95 7.41
N THR A 43 -2.76 -5.14 7.98
CA THR A 43 -1.47 -5.85 7.91
C THR A 43 -1.23 -6.36 6.50
N LEU A 44 -0.05 -6.09 5.96
CA LEU A 44 0.41 -6.66 4.70
C LEU A 44 0.95 -8.08 4.93
N PHE A 45 0.42 -9.04 4.18
CA PHE A 45 0.85 -10.44 4.22
C PHE A 45 1.48 -10.86 2.88
N SER A 46 2.54 -11.66 2.96
CA SER A 46 3.12 -12.35 1.80
C SER A 46 2.68 -13.81 1.83
N TYR A 47 1.99 -14.26 0.80
CA TYR A 47 1.47 -15.63 0.70
C TYR A 47 2.27 -16.44 -0.31
N PHE A 48 2.62 -17.67 0.06
CA PHE A 48 3.25 -18.64 -0.81
C PHE A 48 2.73 -20.05 -0.51
N HIS A 49 2.84 -20.94 -1.50
CA HIS A 49 2.46 -22.33 -1.33
C HIS A 49 3.36 -23.03 -0.30
N THR A 50 2.80 -23.78 0.64
CA THR A 50 3.52 -24.44 1.76
C THR A 50 4.71 -25.29 1.32
N LYS A 51 4.61 -25.97 0.16
CA LYS A 51 5.72 -26.70 -0.49
C LYS A 51 7.02 -25.89 -0.67
N ASN A 52 6.93 -24.55 -0.67
CA ASN A 52 8.06 -23.64 -0.88
C ASN A 52 8.51 -22.95 0.42
N SER A 53 8.05 -23.38 1.60
CA SER A 53 8.34 -22.71 2.88
C SER A 53 9.83 -22.53 3.19
N ASN A 54 10.67 -23.41 2.69
CA ASN A 54 12.12 -23.36 2.87
C ASN A 54 12.87 -22.95 1.59
N ALA A 55 12.17 -22.45 0.56
CA ALA A 55 12.80 -22.03 -0.68
C ALA A 55 13.62 -20.74 -0.44
N PRO A 56 14.96 -20.77 -0.55
CA PRO A 56 15.79 -19.59 -0.26
C PRO A 56 15.45 -18.38 -1.13
N LEU A 57 14.99 -18.64 -2.37
CA LEU A 57 14.52 -17.62 -3.29
C LEU A 57 13.32 -16.86 -2.74
N LEU A 58 12.34 -17.55 -2.12
CA LEU A 58 11.17 -16.87 -1.55
C LEU A 58 11.56 -16.02 -0.34
N SER A 59 12.42 -16.53 0.54
CA SER A 59 12.92 -15.76 1.69
C SER A 59 13.75 -14.55 1.24
N TRP A 60 14.52 -14.67 0.15
CA TRP A 60 15.22 -13.53 -0.43
C TRP A 60 14.24 -12.52 -1.02
N LEU A 61 13.24 -12.97 -1.79
CA LEU A 61 12.25 -12.10 -2.43
C LEU A 61 11.39 -11.35 -1.40
N GLU A 62 10.89 -12.04 -0.38
CA GLU A 62 10.13 -11.41 0.71
C GLU A 62 10.93 -10.28 1.36
N ARG A 63 12.23 -10.52 1.60
CA ARG A 63 13.13 -9.50 2.15
C ARG A 63 13.33 -8.33 1.19
N GLN A 64 13.46 -8.56 -0.12
CA GLN A 64 13.56 -7.45 -1.08
C GLN A 64 12.29 -6.60 -1.10
N VAL A 65 11.12 -7.25 -1.14
CA VAL A 65 9.82 -6.55 -1.10
C VAL A 65 9.69 -5.73 0.18
N ARG A 66 10.05 -6.31 1.33
CA ARG A 66 10.03 -5.60 2.62
C ARG A 66 10.98 -4.39 2.61
N LEU A 67 12.20 -4.55 2.08
CA LEU A 67 13.16 -3.44 2.01
C LEU A 67 12.63 -2.26 1.22
N VAL A 68 12.02 -2.50 0.05
CA VAL A 68 11.43 -1.43 -0.78
C VAL A 68 10.28 -0.76 -0.05
N ILE A 69 9.38 -1.53 0.58
CA ILE A 69 8.26 -0.97 1.34
C ILE A 69 8.75 -0.06 2.46
N GLU A 70 9.76 -0.49 3.24
CA GLU A 70 10.28 0.33 4.34
C GLU A 70 11.01 1.59 3.82
N GLN A 71 11.66 1.55 2.66
CA GLN A 71 12.27 2.72 2.04
C GLN A 71 11.22 3.78 1.69
N GLU A 72 10.14 3.36 1.02
CA GLU A 72 9.05 4.25 0.59
C GLU A 72 8.20 4.80 1.75
N ARG A 73 8.29 4.21 2.96
CA ARG A 73 7.62 4.74 4.16
C ARG A 73 8.43 5.83 4.90
N ILE A 74 9.72 5.93 4.63
CA ILE A 74 10.63 6.88 5.29
C ILE A 74 10.71 8.21 4.53
N GLU A 75 10.43 8.19 3.22
CA GLU A 75 10.32 9.38 2.35
C GLU A 75 8.99 10.12 2.51
#